data_AF-A0A843LDD7-F1
#
_entry.id   AF-A0A843LDD7-F1
#
_cell.length_a   1.000
_cell.length_b   1.000
_cell.length_c   1.000
_cell.angle_alpha   90.00
_cell.angle_beta   90.00
_cell.angle_gamma   90.00
#
_symmetry.space_group_name_H-M   'P 1'
#
loop_
_entity.id
_entity.type
_entity.pdbx_description
1 polymer ?
#
loop_
_entity_poly.entity_id
_entity_poly.type
_entity_poly.pdbx_seq_one_letter_code
_entity_poly.pdbx_strand_id
1 'polypeptide(L)'
;MPHVIVKSIFDDIRFKCQRCGSCCHHKRPQDFEDLIPVERLDEFWHKSNLIYLTAKDVKAISAKTGKEARDIVDTLYDYDGCYVKVEDCGEKLILDLPVMKSKDDTTCIFYQDGCTIYSVRPIACRLFPFRVEENCLPNGDIILSINYNPTCPGIGKGDLIDKKKLEALVVEQFMQRSQDITPHIRRLARSGEISKSAKVFRAYTGRLS
;
A
#
# COMPACT_ATOMS: atom_id res chain seq x y z
N MET A 1 24.31 -3.80 -3.98
CA MET A 1 22.84 -3.91 -4.04
C MET A 1 22.31 -3.29 -2.78
N PRO A 2 21.26 -2.46 -2.83
CA PRO A 2 20.64 -1.95 -1.62
C PRO A 2 20.07 -3.11 -0.79
N HIS A 3 20.35 -3.10 0.50
CA HIS A 3 19.82 -4.09 1.44
C HIS A 3 18.46 -3.63 1.97
N VAL A 4 17.52 -4.57 2.09
CA VAL A 4 16.22 -4.33 2.75
C VAL A 4 16.31 -4.93 4.15
N ILE A 5 16.19 -4.07 5.16
CA ILE A 5 16.25 -4.43 6.57
C ILE A 5 14.85 -4.26 7.16
N VAL A 6 14.30 -5.31 7.77
CA VAL A 6 12.99 -5.24 8.41
C VAL A 6 13.16 -5.34 9.92
N LYS A 7 12.48 -4.47 10.66
CA LYS A 7 12.55 -4.44 12.13
C LYS A 7 11.19 -4.19 12.76
N SER A 8 10.78 -5.06 13.66
CA SER A 8 9.65 -4.82 14.56
C SER A 8 10.06 -3.89 15.70
N ILE A 9 9.47 -2.69 15.78
CA ILE A 9 9.80 -1.65 16.79
C ILE A 9 8.79 -1.60 17.94
N PHE A 10 8.33 -2.77 18.38
CA PHE A 10 7.42 -2.93 19.51
C PHE A 10 7.79 -4.15 20.36
N ASP A 11 7.43 -4.10 21.64
CA ASP A 11 7.58 -5.20 22.59
C ASP A 11 6.71 -6.40 22.23
N ASP A 12 6.72 -7.45 23.03
CA ASP A 12 5.88 -8.60 22.77
C ASP A 12 4.40 -8.23 22.98
N ILE A 13 3.61 -8.38 21.92
CA ILE A 13 2.18 -8.08 21.93
C ILE A 13 1.35 -9.30 21.53
N ARG A 14 0.14 -9.35 22.08
CA ARG A 14 -0.88 -10.31 21.66
C ARG A 14 -1.79 -9.68 20.61
N PHE A 15 -2.16 -10.45 19.59
CA PHE A 15 -3.16 -10.00 18.63
C PHE A 15 -4.05 -11.12 18.10
N LYS A 16 -5.35 -10.81 17.99
CA LYS A 16 -6.33 -11.63 17.27
C LYS A 16 -7.30 -10.72 16.52
N CYS A 17 -7.41 -10.89 15.21
CA CYS A 17 -8.41 -10.19 14.41
C CYS A 17 -9.83 -10.50 14.95
N GLN A 18 -10.57 -9.45 15.31
CA GLN A 18 -11.93 -9.57 15.86
C GLN A 18 -13.02 -9.55 14.78
N ARG A 19 -12.64 -9.47 13.49
CA ARG A 19 -13.54 -9.30 12.35
C ARG A 19 -14.49 -8.09 12.47
N CYS A 20 -14.07 -7.06 13.21
CA CYS A 20 -14.85 -5.86 13.49
C CYS A 20 -14.89 -4.84 12.33
N GLY A 21 -14.24 -5.09 11.20
CA GLY A 21 -14.24 -4.17 10.06
C GLY A 21 -13.33 -2.94 10.20
N SER A 22 -12.60 -2.74 11.31
CA SER A 22 -11.75 -1.55 11.50
C SER A 22 -10.69 -1.36 10.39
N CYS A 23 -10.19 -2.45 9.79
CA CYS A 23 -9.26 -2.38 8.65
C CYS A 23 -9.91 -2.00 7.32
N CYS A 24 -11.24 -2.11 7.23
CA CYS A 24 -12.02 -1.86 6.01
C CYS A 24 -12.49 -0.41 5.90
N HIS A 25 -12.09 0.48 6.81
CA HIS A 25 -12.39 1.90 6.75
C HIS A 25 -11.13 2.62 6.25
N HIS A 26 -11.16 3.06 5.00
CA HIS A 26 -10.04 3.72 4.37
C HIS A 26 -10.07 5.19 4.71
N LYS A 27 -9.03 5.67 5.39
CA LYS A 27 -8.87 7.08 5.70
C LYS A 27 -7.94 7.71 4.67
N ARG A 28 -8.41 8.72 3.94
CA ARG A 28 -7.59 9.60 3.12
C ARG A 28 -7.67 11.03 3.67
N PRO A 29 -6.54 11.62 4.10
CA PRO A 29 -6.50 13.00 4.57
C PRO A 29 -6.84 13.98 3.44
N GLN A 30 -7.65 15.01 3.75
CA GLN A 30 -8.11 16.02 2.76
C GLN A 30 -7.09 17.14 2.52
N ASP A 31 -6.10 17.29 3.41
CA ASP A 31 -5.02 18.28 3.38
C ASP A 31 -3.90 17.96 2.38
N PHE A 32 -4.08 16.91 1.57
CA PHE A 32 -3.12 16.49 0.55
C PHE A 32 -3.74 16.55 -0.84
N GLU A 33 -2.95 17.03 -1.78
CA GLU A 33 -3.26 16.91 -3.20
C GLU A 33 -3.16 15.45 -3.67
N ASP A 34 -3.64 15.18 -4.88
CA ASP A 34 -3.65 13.80 -5.41
C ASP A 34 -2.25 13.31 -5.76
N LEU A 35 -1.36 14.23 -6.16
CA LEU A 35 0.05 13.97 -6.38
C LEU A 35 0.85 14.40 -5.15
N ILE A 36 1.30 13.42 -4.38
CA ILE A 36 2.05 13.64 -3.15
C ILE A 36 3.55 13.47 -3.45
N PRO A 37 4.38 14.50 -3.21
CA PRO A 37 5.82 14.39 -3.38
C PRO A 37 6.41 13.41 -2.34
N VAL A 38 7.47 12.69 -2.70
CA VAL A 38 8.04 11.60 -1.86
C VAL A 38 8.39 12.07 -0.45
N GLU A 39 8.81 13.32 -0.31
CA GLU A 39 9.21 13.95 0.96
C GLU A 39 8.05 14.10 1.95
N ARG A 40 6.79 14.07 1.48
CA ARG A 40 5.58 14.18 2.31
C ARG A 40 4.86 12.86 2.52
N LEU A 41 5.39 11.74 2.01
CA LEU A 41 4.73 10.43 2.11
C LEU A 41 4.61 9.93 3.54
N ASP A 42 5.63 10.18 4.36
CA ASP A 42 5.60 9.81 5.76
C ASP A 42 4.41 10.46 6.47
N GLU A 43 4.24 11.77 6.30
CA GLU A 43 3.10 12.53 6.84
C GLU A 43 1.75 11.97 6.35
N PHE A 44 1.66 11.66 5.05
CA PHE A 44 0.45 11.10 4.45
C PHE A 44 0.13 9.70 5.02
N TRP A 45 1.13 8.84 5.18
CA TRP A 45 0.96 7.45 5.66
C TRP A 45 0.53 7.42 7.13
N HIS A 46 1.03 8.33 7.95
CA HIS A 46 0.61 8.46 9.35
C HIS A 46 -0.87 8.85 9.49
N LYS A 47 -1.37 9.65 8.55
CA LYS A 47 -2.75 10.16 8.56
C LYS A 47 -3.72 9.30 7.75
N SER A 48 -3.24 8.39 6.90
CA SER A 48 -4.03 7.55 6.01
C SER A 48 -4.08 6.07 6.42
N ASN A 49 -5.01 5.32 5.82
CA ASN A 49 -5.08 3.86 5.92
C ASN A 49 -5.46 3.25 4.56
N LEU A 50 -4.88 3.79 3.49
CA LEU A 50 -5.08 3.27 2.14
C LEU A 50 -4.37 1.93 1.98
N ILE A 51 -5.04 0.99 1.34
CA ILE A 51 -4.55 -0.37 1.16
C ILE A 51 -3.99 -0.51 -0.24
N TYR A 52 -2.68 -0.58 -0.38
CA TYR A 52 -2.06 -0.92 -1.67
C TYR A 52 -2.40 -2.33 -2.09
N LEU A 53 -2.64 -2.50 -3.38
CA LEU A 53 -2.83 -3.78 -4.03
C LEU A 53 -1.67 -4.06 -4.96
N THR A 54 -1.13 -5.27 -4.89
CA THR A 54 -0.20 -5.78 -5.90
C THR A 54 -0.97 -6.40 -7.06
N ALA A 55 -0.31 -6.64 -8.19
CA ALA A 55 -0.89 -7.37 -9.31
C ALA A 55 -1.39 -8.78 -8.87
N LYS A 56 -0.69 -9.40 -7.91
CA LYS A 56 -1.07 -10.69 -7.33
C LYS A 56 -2.35 -10.59 -6.50
N ASP A 57 -2.49 -9.52 -5.70
CA ASP A 57 -3.70 -9.28 -4.92
C ASP A 57 -4.91 -9.05 -5.82
N VAL A 58 -4.77 -8.20 -6.84
CA VAL A 58 -5.85 -7.92 -7.80
C VAL A 58 -6.29 -9.21 -8.50
N LYS A 59 -5.35 -10.02 -9.00
CA LYS A 59 -5.67 -11.32 -9.63
C LYS A 59 -6.40 -12.27 -8.68
N ALA A 60 -5.97 -12.36 -7.43
CA ALA A 60 -6.62 -13.24 -6.43
C ALA A 60 -8.04 -12.78 -6.10
N ILE A 61 -8.26 -11.46 -5.98
CA ILE A 61 -9.59 -10.88 -5.74
C ILE A 61 -10.48 -11.08 -6.95
N SER A 62 -10.00 -10.80 -8.17
CA SER A 62 -10.74 -11.04 -9.41
C SER A 62 -11.18 -12.50 -9.51
N ALA A 63 -10.26 -13.45 -9.30
CA ALA A 63 -10.59 -14.88 -9.35
C ALA A 63 -11.65 -15.29 -8.30
N LYS A 64 -11.65 -14.66 -7.12
CA LYS A 64 -12.62 -14.95 -6.06
C LYS A 64 -13.99 -14.31 -6.29
N THR A 65 -14.03 -13.14 -6.91
CA THR A 65 -15.23 -12.27 -6.94
C THR A 65 -15.86 -12.14 -8.31
N GLY A 66 -15.15 -12.51 -9.38
CA GLY A 66 -15.55 -12.26 -10.77
C GLY A 66 -15.46 -10.79 -11.18
N LYS A 67 -14.88 -9.91 -10.36
CA LYS A 67 -14.73 -8.48 -10.68
C LYS A 67 -13.51 -8.21 -11.54
N GLU A 68 -13.66 -7.27 -12.46
CA GLU A 68 -12.57 -6.72 -13.25
C GLU A 68 -11.66 -5.84 -12.38
N ALA A 69 -10.38 -5.71 -12.77
CA ALA A 69 -9.40 -4.96 -11.99
C ALA A 69 -9.82 -3.51 -11.71
N ARG A 70 -10.40 -2.83 -12.70
CA ARG A 70 -10.93 -1.45 -12.59
C ARG A 70 -12.04 -1.27 -11.55
N ASP A 71 -12.73 -2.37 -11.20
CA ASP A 71 -13.80 -2.37 -10.20
C ASP A 71 -13.26 -2.71 -8.79
N ILE A 72 -11.98 -3.08 -8.69
CA ILE A 72 -11.28 -3.45 -7.46
C ILE A 72 -10.36 -2.33 -6.99
N VAL A 73 -9.65 -1.72 -7.94
CA VAL A 73 -8.62 -0.72 -7.69
C VAL A 73 -9.15 0.69 -7.82
N ASP A 74 -8.45 1.60 -7.19
CA ASP A 74 -8.60 3.04 -7.32
C ASP A 74 -7.21 3.63 -7.63
N THR A 75 -7.13 4.39 -8.71
CA THR A 75 -5.91 4.97 -9.31
C THR A 75 -6.23 6.33 -9.90
N LEU A 76 -5.26 7.25 -9.93
CA LEU A 76 -5.49 8.61 -10.43
C LEU A 76 -5.66 8.63 -11.95
N TYR A 77 -5.00 7.71 -12.64
CA TYR A 77 -5.12 7.53 -14.07
C TYR A 77 -5.90 6.24 -14.38
N ASP A 78 -6.36 6.12 -15.63
CA ASP A 78 -7.01 4.90 -16.10
C ASP A 78 -6.10 3.68 -15.87
N TYR A 79 -6.68 2.67 -15.21
CA TYR A 79 -5.96 1.46 -14.86
C TYR A 79 -5.70 0.60 -16.10
N ASP A 80 -4.50 0.74 -16.65
CA ASP A 80 -3.98 0.01 -17.82
C ASP A 80 -2.93 -1.05 -17.44
N GLY A 81 -2.72 -1.26 -16.13
CA GLY A 81 -1.67 -2.12 -15.59
C GLY A 81 -0.27 -1.49 -15.60
N CYS A 82 -0.12 -0.23 -16.02
CA CYS A 82 1.12 0.54 -15.93
C CYS A 82 1.08 1.46 -14.71
N TYR A 83 1.84 1.09 -13.67
CA TYR A 83 1.88 1.79 -12.38
C TYR A 83 2.77 3.03 -12.36
N VAL A 84 3.34 3.39 -13.51
CA VAL A 84 4.27 4.50 -13.66
C VAL A 84 3.79 5.37 -14.80
N LYS A 85 3.52 6.63 -14.51
CA LYS A 85 3.17 7.67 -15.48
C LYS A 85 4.27 8.72 -15.50
N VAL A 86 4.40 9.39 -16.64
CA VAL A 86 5.39 10.45 -16.83
C VAL A 86 4.65 11.69 -17.32
N GLU A 87 4.89 12.81 -16.65
CA GLU A 87 4.34 14.11 -17.01
C GLU A 87 5.47 15.14 -17.16
N ASP A 88 5.11 16.35 -17.60
CA ASP A 88 6.03 17.49 -17.77
C ASP A 88 7.29 17.13 -18.57
N CYS A 89 7.10 16.54 -19.75
CA CYS A 89 8.20 16.17 -20.65
C CYS A 89 9.29 15.29 -20.01
N GLY A 90 8.94 14.47 -19.02
CA GLY A 90 9.89 13.60 -18.33
C GLY A 90 10.37 14.12 -16.97
N GLU A 91 9.93 15.30 -16.54
CA GLU A 91 10.35 15.89 -15.27
C GLU A 91 9.55 15.36 -14.06
N LYS A 92 8.34 14.83 -14.27
CA LYS A 92 7.53 14.22 -13.23
C LYS A 92 7.39 12.73 -13.47
N LEU A 93 7.91 11.92 -12.55
CA LEU A 93 7.70 10.48 -12.50
C LEU A 93 6.63 10.17 -11.46
N ILE A 94 5.49 9.66 -11.88
CA ILE A 94 4.33 9.44 -11.01
C ILE A 94 4.14 7.95 -10.80
N LEU A 95 4.21 7.50 -9.56
CA LEU A 95 3.88 6.12 -9.18
C LEU A 95 2.41 6.05 -8.79
N ASP A 96 1.58 5.65 -9.75
CA ASP A 96 0.14 5.45 -9.62
C ASP A 96 -0.15 4.01 -9.20
N LEU A 97 0.26 3.69 -7.96
CA LEU A 97 0.07 2.35 -7.41
C LEU A 97 -1.40 2.15 -7.07
N PRO A 98 -2.03 1.05 -7.52
CA PRO A 98 -3.44 0.80 -7.23
C PRO A 98 -3.66 0.63 -5.73
N VAL A 99 -4.63 1.38 -5.20
CA VAL A 99 -5.15 1.18 -3.86
C VAL A 99 -6.51 0.50 -3.92
N MET A 100 -6.92 -0.13 -2.83
CA MET A 100 -8.25 -0.73 -2.72
C MET A 100 -9.32 0.35 -2.85
N LYS A 101 -10.26 0.13 -3.76
CA LYS A 101 -11.38 1.04 -3.96
C LYS A 101 -12.25 1.17 -2.70
N SER A 102 -12.72 2.38 -2.48
CA SER A 102 -13.65 2.72 -1.40
C SER A 102 -15.02 3.04 -1.98
N LYS A 103 -16.05 2.84 -1.18
CA LYS A 103 -17.38 3.42 -1.42
C LYS A 103 -17.38 4.88 -0.95
N ASP A 104 -18.48 5.57 -1.21
CA ASP A 104 -18.68 6.97 -0.84
C ASP A 104 -18.63 7.20 0.69
N ASP A 105 -18.98 6.19 1.48
CA ASP A 105 -18.88 6.22 2.95
C ASP A 105 -17.47 5.93 3.49
N THR A 106 -16.45 5.88 2.61
CA THR A 106 -15.05 5.52 2.91
C THR A 106 -14.81 4.08 3.34
N THR A 107 -15.82 3.22 3.31
CA THR A 107 -15.64 1.78 3.54
C THR A 107 -15.09 1.11 2.28
N CYS A 108 -14.32 0.05 2.47
CA CYS A 108 -13.86 -0.83 1.40
C CYS A 108 -15.07 -1.39 0.63
N ILE A 109 -14.96 -1.47 -0.70
CA ILE A 109 -16.00 -2.05 -1.58
C ILE A 109 -16.39 -3.49 -1.22
N PHE A 110 -15.53 -4.22 -0.50
CA PHE A 110 -15.77 -5.59 -0.04
C PHE A 110 -16.28 -5.69 1.40
N TYR A 111 -16.60 -4.57 2.04
CA TYR A 111 -17.17 -4.55 3.38
C TYR A 111 -18.70 -4.60 3.36
N GLN A 112 -19.28 -5.63 3.96
CA GLN A 112 -20.73 -5.82 4.18
C GLN A 112 -20.91 -6.48 5.56
N ASP A 113 -20.85 -5.67 6.62
CA ASP A 113 -20.83 -6.13 8.02
C ASP A 113 -19.73 -7.18 8.32
N GLY A 114 -18.67 -7.11 7.52
CA GLY A 114 -17.61 -8.10 7.44
C GLY A 114 -16.91 -8.03 6.09
N CYS A 115 -15.68 -8.52 6.02
CA CYS A 115 -14.92 -8.57 4.78
C CYS A 115 -15.36 -9.78 3.94
N THR A 116 -16.02 -9.54 2.80
CA THR A 116 -16.52 -10.62 1.92
C THR A 116 -15.39 -11.39 1.24
N ILE A 117 -14.19 -10.79 1.13
CA ILE A 117 -12.98 -11.41 0.58
C ILE A 117 -12.01 -11.91 1.66
N TYR A 118 -12.48 -12.20 2.88
CA TYR A 118 -11.61 -12.53 4.03
C TYR A 118 -10.55 -13.61 3.74
N SER A 119 -10.90 -14.61 2.91
CA SER A 119 -10.04 -15.73 2.54
C SER A 119 -8.93 -15.38 1.55
N VAL A 120 -9.09 -14.29 0.79
CA VAL A 120 -8.12 -13.83 -0.23
C VAL A 120 -7.63 -12.41 0.07
N ARG A 121 -7.60 -12.04 1.36
CA ARG A 121 -7.18 -10.70 1.78
C ARG A 121 -5.77 -10.38 1.27
N PRO A 122 -5.57 -9.18 0.69
CA PRO A 122 -4.25 -8.67 0.34
C PRO A 122 -3.28 -8.74 1.52
N ILE A 123 -1.98 -8.82 1.25
CA ILE A 123 -0.97 -8.80 2.35
C ILE A 123 -1.16 -7.54 3.20
N ALA A 124 -1.38 -6.38 2.58
CA ALA A 124 -1.69 -5.12 3.27
C ALA A 124 -2.85 -5.26 4.29
N CYS A 125 -3.95 -5.90 3.89
CA CYS A 125 -5.09 -6.15 4.80
C CYS A 125 -4.80 -7.17 5.90
N ARG A 126 -3.89 -8.13 5.65
CA ARG A 126 -3.45 -9.13 6.63
C ARG A 126 -2.49 -8.53 7.65
N LEU A 127 -1.73 -7.53 7.26
CA LEU A 127 -0.82 -6.80 8.14
C LEU A 127 -1.57 -5.91 9.13
N PHE A 128 -2.79 -5.45 8.86
CA PHE A 128 -3.52 -4.67 9.86
C PHE A 128 -3.69 -5.44 11.18
N PRO A 129 -3.37 -4.85 12.35
CA PRO A 129 -3.16 -3.42 12.63
C PRO A 129 -1.70 -2.94 12.57
N PHE A 130 -0.78 -3.77 12.10
CA PHE A 130 0.63 -3.40 11.93
C PHE A 130 0.81 -2.40 10.77
N ARG A 131 1.60 -1.36 11.02
CA ARG A 131 1.96 -0.30 10.08
C ARG A 131 3.44 -0.43 9.75
N VAL A 132 3.79 -0.20 8.48
CA VAL A 132 5.17 -0.29 8.01
C VAL A 132 5.60 1.10 7.56
N GLU A 133 6.59 1.65 8.24
CA GLU A 133 7.29 2.87 7.86
C GLU A 133 8.51 2.50 7.00
N GLU A 134 8.64 3.13 5.84
CA GLU A 134 9.70 2.87 4.87
C GLU A 134 10.68 4.04 4.85
N ASN A 135 11.94 3.76 5.21
CA ASN A 135 13.00 4.77 5.26
C ASN A 135 14.15 4.38 4.31
N CYS A 136 14.42 5.22 3.32
CA CYS A 136 15.58 5.07 2.43
C CYS A 136 16.80 5.77 3.04
N LEU A 137 17.88 5.04 3.25
CA LEU A 137 19.15 5.56 3.75
C LEU A 137 19.98 6.18 2.62
N PRO A 138 20.92 7.11 2.91
CA PRO A 138 21.78 7.74 1.91
C PRO A 138 22.65 6.76 1.11
N ASN A 139 22.95 5.59 1.67
CA ASN A 139 23.69 4.52 1.01
C ASN A 139 22.81 3.66 0.07
N GLY A 140 21.52 3.96 -0.01
CA GLY A 140 20.53 3.25 -0.82
C GLY A 140 19.81 2.11 -0.10
N ASP A 141 20.20 1.75 1.11
CA ASP A 141 19.52 0.71 1.89
C ASP A 141 18.12 1.16 2.33
N ILE A 142 17.22 0.21 2.52
CA ILE A 142 15.83 0.47 2.91
C ILE A 142 15.57 -0.18 4.27
N ILE A 143 15.06 0.61 5.21
CA ILE A 143 14.60 0.13 6.52
C ILE A 143 13.08 0.12 6.51
N LEU A 144 12.49 -1.05 6.77
CA LEU A 144 11.06 -1.26 6.99
C LEU A 144 10.81 -1.44 8.48
N SER A 145 10.37 -0.38 9.14
CA SER A 145 10.06 -0.36 10.57
C SER A 145 8.59 -0.71 10.78
N ILE A 146 8.33 -1.77 11.54
CA ILE A 146 6.97 -2.24 11.82
C ILE A 146 6.52 -1.73 13.18
N ASN A 147 5.45 -0.94 13.19
CA ASN A 147 4.72 -0.53 14.38
C ASN A 147 3.28 -1.07 14.32
N TYR A 148 2.39 -0.67 15.23
CA TYR A 148 0.98 -1.07 15.23
C TYR A 148 0.04 0.06 15.60
N ASN A 149 -1.22 -0.06 15.19
CA ASN A 149 -2.29 0.84 15.63
C ASN A 149 -2.84 0.37 16.99
N PRO A 150 -2.57 1.10 18.10
CA PRO A 150 -3.00 0.68 19.45
C PRO A 150 -4.52 0.73 19.63
N THR A 151 -5.24 1.47 18.79
CA THR A 151 -6.71 1.58 18.87
C THR A 151 -7.43 0.36 18.30
N CYS A 152 -6.71 -0.61 17.71
CA CYS A 152 -7.33 -1.78 17.15
C CYS A 152 -7.94 -2.69 18.25
N PRO A 153 -9.23 -3.07 18.17
CA PRO A 153 -9.89 -3.91 19.18
C PRO A 153 -9.32 -5.33 19.34
N GLY A 154 -8.41 -5.73 18.46
CA GLY A 154 -7.73 -7.03 18.49
C GLY A 154 -6.39 -7.03 19.23
N ILE A 155 -5.84 -5.86 19.55
CA ILE A 155 -4.60 -5.73 20.33
C ILE A 155 -4.86 -6.20 21.77
N GLY A 156 -3.89 -6.91 22.34
CA GLY A 156 -3.97 -7.51 23.68
C GLY A 156 -4.77 -8.82 23.73
N LYS A 157 -5.35 -9.28 22.62
CA LYS A 157 -6.16 -10.51 22.54
C LYS A 157 -5.42 -11.62 21.82
N GLY A 158 -5.75 -12.88 22.12
CA GLY A 158 -5.20 -14.04 21.43
C GLY A 158 -3.73 -14.31 21.74
N ASP A 159 -3.00 -14.77 20.72
CA ASP A 159 -1.65 -15.29 20.87
C ASP A 159 -0.58 -14.21 20.72
N LEU A 160 0.61 -14.50 21.27
CA LEU A 160 1.79 -13.68 21.05
C LEU A 160 2.15 -13.69 19.57
N ILE A 161 2.45 -12.51 19.05
CA ILE A 161 2.81 -12.34 17.64
C ILE A 161 4.18 -12.94 17.34
N ASP A 162 4.20 -13.78 16.31
CA ASP A 162 5.43 -14.27 15.72
C ASP A 162 6.04 -13.17 14.84
N LYS A 163 6.98 -12.42 15.43
CA LYS A 163 7.69 -11.31 14.76
C LYS A 163 8.34 -11.76 13.45
N LYS A 164 8.90 -12.97 13.37
CA LYS A 164 9.53 -13.48 12.14
C LYS A 164 8.51 -13.68 11.02
N LYS A 165 7.33 -14.23 11.32
CA LYS A 165 6.25 -14.36 10.34
C LYS A 165 5.72 -13.00 9.88
N LEU A 166 5.58 -12.06 10.81
CA LEU A 166 5.15 -10.70 10.49
C LEU A 166 6.15 -10.01 9.56
N GLU A 167 7.44 -10.05 9.91
CA GLU A 167 8.52 -9.49 9.10
C GLU A 167 8.60 -10.15 7.71
N ALA A 168 8.40 -11.46 7.62
CA ALA A 168 8.34 -12.17 6.34
C ALA A 168 7.17 -11.69 5.45
N LEU A 169 6.00 -11.40 6.02
CA LEU A 169 4.88 -10.82 5.27
C LEU A 169 5.20 -9.40 4.76
N VAL A 170 5.88 -8.59 5.57
CA VAL A 170 6.31 -7.25 5.17
C VAL A 170 7.32 -7.32 4.02
N VAL A 171 8.30 -8.22 4.10
CA VAL A 171 9.24 -8.46 2.99
C VAL A 171 8.48 -8.94 1.74
N GLU A 172 7.55 -9.88 1.87
CA GLU A 172 6.78 -10.39 0.74
C GLU A 172 6.00 -9.25 0.06
N GLN A 173 5.31 -8.42 0.83
CA GLN A 173 4.57 -7.27 0.28
C GLN A 173 5.48 -6.27 -0.42
N PHE A 174 6.62 -5.93 0.21
CA PHE A 174 7.59 -4.99 -0.35
C PHE A 174 8.13 -5.52 -1.68
N MET A 175 8.56 -6.78 -1.72
CA MET A 175 9.12 -7.40 -2.92
C MET A 175 8.09 -7.49 -4.06
N GLN A 176 6.83 -7.83 -3.76
CA GLN A 176 5.77 -7.85 -4.78
C GLN A 176 5.53 -6.45 -5.37
N ARG A 177 5.47 -5.41 -4.52
CA ARG A 177 5.35 -4.01 -4.99
C ARG A 177 6.55 -3.60 -5.85
N SER A 178 7.77 -3.96 -5.45
CA SER A 178 8.97 -3.64 -6.24
C SER A 178 8.98 -4.35 -7.60
N GLN A 179 8.53 -5.60 -7.66
CA GLN A 179 8.42 -6.38 -8.90
C GLN A 179 7.38 -5.79 -9.85
N ASP A 180 6.29 -5.26 -9.30
CA ASP A 180 5.23 -4.59 -10.03
C ASP A 180 5.70 -3.26 -10.66
N ILE A 181 6.60 -2.52 -10.01
CA ILE A 181 7.02 -1.18 -10.46
C ILE A 181 8.28 -1.20 -11.32
N THR A 182 9.28 -1.98 -10.92
CA THR A 182 10.64 -1.93 -11.48
C THR A 182 10.70 -2.11 -13.00
N PRO A 183 9.95 -3.04 -13.63
CA PRO A 183 9.95 -3.20 -15.08
C PRO A 183 9.50 -1.94 -15.83
N HIS A 184 8.51 -1.23 -15.30
CA HIS A 184 7.96 -0.01 -15.92
C HIS A 184 8.98 1.13 -15.87
N ILE A 185 9.60 1.36 -14.71
CA ILE A 185 10.67 2.38 -14.57
C ILE A 185 11.82 2.07 -15.52
N ARG A 186 12.29 0.81 -15.56
CA ARG A 186 13.39 0.41 -16.46
C ARG A 186 13.05 0.62 -17.93
N ARG A 187 11.81 0.32 -18.34
CA ARG A 187 11.34 0.54 -19.72
C ARG A 187 11.40 2.02 -20.08
N LEU A 188 10.82 2.89 -19.25
CA LEU A 188 10.74 4.33 -19.47
C LEU A 188 12.13 5.01 -19.42
N ALA A 189 13.01 4.56 -18.53
CA ALA A 189 14.39 5.03 -18.49
C ALA A 189 15.18 4.66 -19.75
N ARG A 190 14.94 3.46 -20.31
CA ARG A 190 15.60 2.99 -21.55
C ARG A 190 15.10 3.72 -22.80
N SER A 191 13.84 4.13 -22.84
CA SER A 191 13.27 4.91 -23.94
C SER A 191 13.63 6.40 -23.88
N GLY A 192 14.26 6.86 -22.80
CA GLY A 192 14.61 8.28 -22.61
C GLY A 192 13.44 9.16 -22.22
N GLU A 193 12.31 8.55 -21.82
CA GLU A 193 11.10 9.28 -21.40
C GLU A 193 11.24 9.90 -20.01
N ILE A 194 12.22 9.47 -19.20
CA ILE A 194 12.46 10.00 -17.84
C ILE A 194 13.71 10.87 -17.84
N SER A 195 13.56 12.12 -17.40
CA SER A 195 14.69 13.01 -17.16
C SER A 195 15.57 12.50 -16.00
N LYS A 196 16.89 12.73 -16.08
CA LYS A 196 17.82 12.39 -14.99
C LYS A 196 17.53 13.13 -13.69
N SER A 197 16.85 14.28 -13.77
CA SER A 197 16.43 15.10 -12.62
C SER A 197 14.95 14.96 -12.31
N ALA A 198 14.28 13.92 -12.81
CA ALA A 198 12.86 13.72 -12.61
C ALA A 198 12.52 13.64 -11.12
N LYS A 199 11.50 14.39 -10.70
CA LYS A 199 10.95 14.33 -9.34
C LYS A 199 9.93 13.20 -9.28
N VAL A 200 9.97 12.43 -8.20
CA VAL A 200 9.06 11.30 -7.99
C VAL A 200 7.86 11.76 -7.18
N PHE A 201 6.67 11.41 -7.65
CA PHE A 201 5.40 11.64 -6.97
C PHE A 201 4.67 10.31 -6.77
N ARG A 202 3.82 10.27 -5.75
CA ARG A 202 2.85 9.20 -5.56
C ARG A 202 1.46 9.74 -5.85
N ALA A 203 0.71 9.02 -6.67
CA ALA A 203 -0.70 9.32 -6.86
C ALA A 203 -1.54 8.58 -5.83
N TYR A 204 -2.51 9.28 -5.25
CA TYR A 204 -3.54 8.70 -4.39
C TYR A 204 -4.87 9.33 -4.71
N THR A 205 -5.84 8.50 -5.08
CA THR A 205 -7.23 8.89 -5.28
C THR A 205 -8.06 8.79 -4.01
N GLY A 206 -9.32 9.22 -4.09
CA GLY A 206 -10.28 9.17 -2.99
C GLY A 206 -10.56 10.53 -2.35
N ARG A 207 -10.53 11.64 -3.11
CA ARG A 207 -11.27 12.84 -2.67
C ARG A 207 -12.74 12.47 -2.74
N LEU A 208 -13.42 12.49 -1.60
CA LEU A 208 -14.88 12.62 -1.61
C LEU A 208 -15.18 13.95 -2.30
N SER A 209 -15.99 13.90 -3.36
CA SER A 209 -16.57 15.07 -3.99
C SER A 209 -17.42 15.85 -3.00
#